data_AF-A0A7J4L477-F1
#
_entry.id   AF-A0A7J4L477-F1
#
_cell.length_a   1.000
_cell.length_b   1.000
_cell.length_c   1.000
_cell.angle_alpha   90.00
_cell.angle_beta   90.00
_cell.angle_gamma   90.00
#
_symmetry.space_group_name_H-M   'P 1'
#
loop_
_entity.id
_entity.type
_entity.pdbx_description
1 polymer ?
#
loop_
_entity_poly.entity_id
_entity_poly.type
_entity_poly.pdbx_seq_one_letter_code
_entity_poly.pdbx_strand_id
1 'polypeptide(L)'
;MIRKVNLVGQNTLTISLPSKWVKHYAITKGDELDIAERGAILEISTKKSSPRKGKELAVEGIDHSILRYYIRYHYRSGVDRITIRFRDPHIMYYRLGREVDLREIIALEVNLLMGMEIIDQTKNSFTIKCMVKEEIDDFDDFLRKSLILIKESFNDLSGFPGGALLSTHHDALTRFISYCIRLLNKFGYKDYQKTIFLHSMLEALETITDIIDEIARHVNTNTRSLSKPLRQVMKDFAVYFSSFSDFYYKFSLKGAVQLQTARVDLYKKMHTAAASEEEKKIISYLEIILVVMRNSIGVRIGLEDG
;
A
#
# COMPACT_ATOMS: atom_id res chain seq x y z
N MET A 1 1.32 23.55 -21.61
CA MET A 1 2.06 24.82 -21.82
C MET A 1 3.15 24.52 -22.82
N ILE A 2 3.26 25.31 -23.90
CA ILE A 2 4.29 25.11 -24.94
C ILE A 2 5.39 26.14 -24.73
N ARG A 3 6.66 25.71 -24.77
CA ARG A 3 7.85 26.57 -24.66
C ARG A 3 8.62 26.50 -25.96
N LYS A 4 9.16 27.64 -26.40
CA LYS A 4 10.11 27.69 -27.50
C LYS A 4 11.52 27.42 -26.97
N VAL A 5 12.32 26.78 -27.81
CA VAL A 5 13.75 26.58 -27.57
C VAL A 5 14.49 27.88 -27.92
N ASN A 6 15.42 28.29 -27.06
CA ASN A 6 16.26 29.45 -27.26
C ASN A 6 17.71 29.03 -27.46
N LEU A 7 18.40 29.65 -28.41
CA LEU A 7 19.84 29.46 -28.60
C LEU A 7 20.61 30.37 -27.63
N VAL A 8 21.53 29.80 -26.87
CA VAL A 8 22.45 30.51 -25.97
C VAL A 8 23.87 30.15 -26.37
N GLY A 9 24.67 31.16 -26.75
CA GLY A 9 25.98 30.94 -27.38
C GLY A 9 25.83 30.40 -28.81
N GLN A 10 26.82 29.64 -29.28
CA GLN A 10 26.81 29.14 -30.67
C GLN A 10 26.08 27.81 -30.83
N ASN A 11 26.15 26.91 -29.84
CA ASN A 11 25.72 25.51 -30.00
C ASN A 11 24.78 25.00 -28.89
N THR A 12 24.43 25.83 -27.89
CA THR A 12 23.64 25.35 -26.74
C THR A 12 22.19 25.81 -26.86
N LEU A 13 21.28 24.85 -26.88
CA LEU A 13 19.84 25.10 -26.83
C LEU A 13 19.36 25.06 -25.38
N THR A 14 18.48 25.98 -25.02
CA THR A 14 17.90 26.10 -23.67
C THR A 14 16.40 26.24 -23.75
N ILE A 15 15.70 25.74 -22.73
CA ILE A 15 14.27 25.98 -22.52
C ILE A 15 14.07 26.61 -21.15
N SER A 16 13.10 27.51 -21.04
CA SER A 16 12.71 28.06 -19.74
C SER A 16 11.84 27.06 -18.98
N LEU A 17 12.22 26.77 -17.74
CA LEU A 17 11.41 25.96 -16.84
C LEU A 17 10.08 26.66 -16.52
N PRO A 18 8.97 25.92 -16.34
CA PRO A 18 7.69 26.52 -15.97
C PRO A 18 7.79 27.25 -14.62
N SER A 19 7.46 28.54 -14.58
CA SER A 19 7.60 29.36 -13.36
C SER A 19 6.79 28.83 -12.18
N LYS A 20 5.62 28.24 -12.43
CA LYS A 20 4.82 27.56 -11.39
C LYS A 20 5.60 26.38 -10.78
N TRP A 21 6.25 25.57 -11.61
CA TRP A 21 7.03 24.41 -11.17
C TRP A 21 8.28 24.85 -10.39
N VAL A 22 9.04 25.81 -10.93
CA VAL A 22 10.22 26.39 -10.26
C VAL A 22 9.87 26.94 -8.88
N LYS A 23 8.77 27.72 -8.77
CA LYS A 23 8.29 28.25 -7.48
C LYS A 23 7.81 27.15 -6.55
N HIS A 24 7.12 26.14 -7.08
CA HIS A 24 6.56 25.05 -6.29
C HIS A 24 7.64 24.22 -5.60
N TYR A 25 8.75 23.96 -6.30
CA TYR A 25 9.87 23.17 -5.77
C TYR A 25 11.02 24.04 -5.22
N ALA A 26 10.81 25.35 -5.10
CA ALA A 26 11.81 26.32 -4.66
C ALA A 26 13.18 26.14 -5.37
N ILE A 27 13.14 25.99 -6.69
CA ILE A 27 14.33 25.81 -7.51
C ILE A 27 15.00 27.17 -7.70
N THR A 28 16.29 27.23 -7.40
CA THR A 28 17.14 28.41 -7.41
C THR A 28 18.31 28.22 -8.40
N LYS A 29 18.93 29.34 -8.80
CA LYS A 29 20.12 29.30 -9.66
C LYS A 29 21.21 28.48 -8.97
N GLY A 30 21.79 27.53 -9.70
CA GLY A 30 22.84 26.63 -9.19
C GLY A 30 22.32 25.27 -8.71
N ASP A 31 21.00 25.07 -8.65
CA ASP A 31 20.46 23.74 -8.38
C ASP A 31 20.68 22.79 -9.58
N GLU A 32 20.96 21.54 -9.27
CA GLU A 32 21.01 20.45 -10.23
C GLU A 32 19.61 19.84 -10.42
N LEU A 33 19.31 19.46 -11.66
CA LEU A 33 18.08 18.79 -12.05
C LEU A 33 18.44 17.50 -12.78
N ASP A 34 17.70 16.44 -12.50
CA ASP A 34 17.84 15.18 -13.22
C ASP A 34 17.09 15.30 -14.55
N ILE A 35 17.78 14.99 -15.65
CA ILE A 35 17.21 15.00 -17.00
C ILE A 35 17.36 13.61 -17.61
N ALA A 36 16.24 13.04 -18.05
CA ALA A 36 16.21 11.76 -18.74
C ALA A 36 15.60 11.91 -20.14
N GLU A 37 16.26 11.32 -21.12
CA GLU A 37 15.79 11.24 -22.50
C GLU A 37 15.07 9.92 -22.74
N ARG A 38 13.81 9.99 -23.22
CA ARG A 38 12.97 8.84 -23.55
C ARG A 38 12.35 9.04 -24.92
N GLY A 39 13.11 8.73 -25.98
CA GLY A 39 12.66 8.91 -27.36
C GLY A 39 12.36 10.37 -27.67
N ALA A 40 11.09 10.71 -27.90
CA ALA A 40 10.65 12.09 -28.16
C ALA A 40 10.33 12.90 -26.88
N ILE A 41 10.56 12.33 -25.70
CA ILE A 41 10.22 12.94 -24.41
C ILE A 41 11.51 13.30 -23.67
N LEU A 42 11.56 14.54 -23.16
CA LEU A 42 12.55 14.97 -22.17
C LEU A 42 11.86 15.08 -20.81
N GLU A 43 12.28 14.25 -19.86
CA GLU A 43 11.77 14.27 -18.50
C GLU A 43 12.73 15.06 -17.62
N ILE A 44 12.21 16.07 -16.90
CA ILE A 44 12.99 16.90 -15.98
C ILE A 44 12.42 16.71 -14.58
N SER A 45 13.25 16.27 -13.65
CA SER A 45 12.85 16.02 -12.26
C SER A 45 13.83 16.69 -11.29
N THR A 46 13.41 16.76 -10.02
CA THR A 46 14.22 17.29 -8.93
C THR A 46 14.03 16.44 -7.70
N LYS A 47 15.10 16.27 -6.92
CA LYS A 47 15.06 15.61 -5.60
C LYS A 47 14.43 16.50 -4.52
N LYS A 48 14.19 17.78 -4.81
CA LYS A 48 13.48 18.67 -3.87
C LYS A 48 12.03 18.21 -3.73
N SER A 49 11.59 18.00 -2.50
CA SER A 49 10.17 17.74 -2.25
C SER A 49 9.38 19.04 -2.37
N SER A 50 8.17 18.95 -2.92
CA SER A 50 7.22 20.05 -2.85
C SER A 50 6.80 20.24 -1.39
N PRO A 51 6.77 21.47 -0.84
CA PRO A 51 6.12 21.74 0.42
C PRO A 51 4.61 21.50 0.24
N ARG A 52 4.16 20.27 0.46
CA ARG A 52 2.73 19.95 0.46
C ARG A 52 2.11 20.62 1.67
N LYS A 53 1.18 21.54 1.40
CA LYS A 53 0.44 22.27 2.43
C LYS A 53 -0.16 21.25 3.40
N GLY A 54 -0.09 21.56 4.69
CA GLY A 54 -0.79 20.78 5.69
C GLY A 54 -2.28 20.69 5.38
N LYS A 55 -2.90 19.58 5.75
CA LYS A 55 -4.33 19.35 5.59
C LYS A 55 -5.02 19.47 6.94
N GLU A 56 -6.13 20.20 6.98
CA GLU A 56 -7.02 20.22 8.13
C GLU A 56 -8.22 19.31 7.88
N LEU A 57 -8.55 18.46 8.86
CA LEU A 57 -9.64 17.50 8.85
C LEU A 57 -10.63 17.85 9.96
N ALA A 58 -11.88 18.06 9.58
CA ALA A 58 -13.02 18.11 10.49
C ALA A 58 -13.62 16.70 10.57
N VAL A 59 -13.78 16.15 11.78
CA VAL A 59 -14.18 14.74 11.99
C VAL A 59 -15.54 14.58 12.65
N GLU A 60 -16.38 15.61 12.59
CA GLU A 60 -17.75 15.54 13.06
C GLU A 60 -18.58 14.59 12.19
N GLY A 61 -19.27 13.64 12.84
CA GLY A 61 -20.21 12.73 12.17
C GLY A 61 -19.57 11.55 11.43
N ILE A 62 -18.27 11.30 11.60
CA ILE A 62 -17.61 10.11 11.05
C ILE A 62 -17.41 9.05 12.14
N ASP A 63 -17.40 7.78 11.75
CA ASP A 63 -17.14 6.67 12.66
C ASP A 63 -15.66 6.30 12.74
N HIS A 64 -15.36 5.38 13.67
CA HIS A 64 -14.01 4.85 13.90
C HIS A 64 -13.27 4.45 12.62
N SER A 65 -13.92 3.72 11.71
CA SER A 65 -13.28 3.16 10.52
C SER A 65 -12.97 4.27 9.51
N ILE A 66 -13.93 5.17 9.29
CA ILE A 66 -13.78 6.28 8.34
C ILE A 66 -12.70 7.25 8.82
N LEU A 67 -12.59 7.53 10.13
CA LEU A 67 -11.50 8.34 10.65
C LEU A 67 -10.13 7.76 10.28
N ARG A 68 -9.92 6.46 10.53
CA ARG A 68 -8.66 5.77 10.21
C ARG A 68 -8.33 5.87 8.73
N TYR A 69 -9.29 5.56 7.86
CA TYR A 69 -9.13 5.68 6.42
C TYR A 69 -8.82 7.12 5.99
N TYR A 70 -9.43 8.11 6.64
CA TYR A 70 -9.25 9.50 6.26
C TYR A 70 -7.85 10.04 6.61
N ILE A 71 -7.34 9.69 7.80
CA ILE A 71 -5.96 9.99 8.19
C ILE A 71 -4.98 9.30 7.24
N ARG A 72 -5.16 7.99 7.01
CA ARG A 72 -4.28 7.19 6.15
C ARG A 72 -4.30 7.67 4.71
N TYR A 73 -5.45 8.04 4.17
CA TYR A 73 -5.59 8.63 2.84
C TYR A 73 -4.71 9.87 2.70
N HIS A 74 -4.79 10.79 3.66
CA HIS A 74 -3.99 12.02 3.60
C HIS A 74 -2.49 11.76 3.74
N TYR A 75 -2.11 10.81 4.58
CA TYR A 75 -0.73 10.33 4.64
C TYR A 75 -0.25 9.75 3.30
N ARG A 76 -1.01 8.83 2.71
CA ARG A 76 -0.73 8.19 1.41
C ARG A 76 -0.71 9.20 0.26
N SER A 77 -1.49 10.27 0.36
CA SER A 77 -1.46 11.39 -0.57
C SER A 77 -0.22 12.27 -0.40
N GLY A 78 0.76 11.90 0.42
CA GLY A 78 2.02 12.63 0.58
C GLY A 78 1.95 13.89 1.44
N VAL A 79 0.87 14.14 2.19
CA VAL A 79 0.76 15.32 3.04
C VAL A 79 1.71 15.21 4.24
N ASP A 80 2.46 16.27 4.54
CA ASP A 80 3.47 16.29 5.62
C ASP A 80 2.93 16.72 6.98
N ARG A 81 1.74 17.31 7.01
CA ARG A 81 1.08 17.75 8.24
C ARG A 81 -0.41 17.54 8.14
N ILE A 82 -0.99 16.82 9.09
CA ILE A 82 -2.42 16.60 9.21
C ILE A 82 -2.87 17.20 10.54
N THR A 83 -3.78 18.17 10.50
CA THR A 83 -4.43 18.74 11.69
C THR A 83 -5.84 18.20 11.76
N ILE A 84 -6.15 17.43 12.81
CA ILE A 84 -7.48 16.87 13.07
C ILE A 84 -8.17 17.79 14.07
N ARG A 85 -9.39 18.24 13.77
CA ARG A 85 -10.23 19.04 14.66
C ARG A 85 -11.51 18.30 14.99
N PHE A 86 -11.90 18.35 16.26
CA PHE A 86 -13.11 17.70 16.77
C PHE A 86 -13.72 18.53 17.89
N ARG A 87 -15.05 18.41 18.04
CA ARG A 87 -15.79 18.98 19.18
C ARG A 87 -16.02 17.96 20.28
N ASP A 88 -16.39 16.75 19.88
CA ASP A 88 -16.56 15.60 20.76
C ASP A 88 -15.34 14.69 20.65
N PRO A 89 -14.66 14.35 21.76
CA PRO A 89 -13.57 13.39 21.75
C PRO A 89 -14.03 11.93 21.57
N HIS A 90 -15.32 11.63 21.45
CA HIS A 90 -15.82 10.28 21.24
C HIS A 90 -16.43 10.10 19.86
N ILE A 91 -16.23 8.92 19.29
CA ILE A 91 -16.88 8.49 18.04
C ILE A 91 -17.39 7.06 18.14
N MET A 92 -18.43 6.76 17.38
CA MET A 92 -19.04 5.43 17.36
C MET A 92 -18.12 4.42 16.68
N TYR A 93 -17.94 3.26 17.31
CA TYR A 93 -17.33 2.08 16.70
C TYR A 93 -18.39 0.99 16.49
N TYR A 94 -19.03 1.04 15.32
CA TYR A 94 -20.15 0.14 14.98
C TYR A 94 -19.84 -1.34 15.13
N ARG A 95 -18.60 -1.77 14.84
CA ARG A 95 -18.20 -3.17 15.00
C ARG A 95 -18.27 -3.66 16.46
N LEU A 96 -17.98 -2.78 17.42
CA LEU A 96 -18.06 -3.09 18.86
C LEU A 96 -19.38 -2.61 19.49
N GLY A 97 -20.21 -1.86 18.76
CA GLY A 97 -21.45 -1.30 19.27
C GLY A 97 -21.27 -0.29 20.41
N ARG A 98 -20.11 0.37 20.49
CA ARG A 98 -19.80 1.33 21.57
C ARG A 98 -19.04 2.55 21.07
N GLU A 99 -19.09 3.63 21.84
CA GLU A 99 -18.23 4.80 21.66
C GLU A 99 -16.81 4.53 22.15
N VAL A 100 -15.85 5.19 21.51
CA VAL A 100 -14.41 5.07 21.76
C VAL A 100 -13.76 6.45 21.68
N ASP A 101 -12.68 6.64 22.43
CA ASP A 101 -11.94 7.90 22.48
C ASP A 101 -11.11 8.11 21.19
N LEU A 102 -11.29 9.25 20.53
CA LEU A 102 -10.55 9.69 19.35
C LEU A 102 -9.03 9.63 19.55
N ARG A 103 -8.55 9.91 20.76
CA ARG A 103 -7.13 9.94 21.10
C ARG A 103 -6.49 8.57 20.95
N GLU A 104 -7.19 7.52 21.37
CA GLU A 104 -6.73 6.13 21.22
C GLU A 104 -6.64 5.74 19.74
N ILE A 105 -7.66 6.10 18.96
CA ILE A 105 -7.72 5.79 17.53
C ILE A 105 -6.63 6.51 16.76
N ILE A 106 -6.43 7.80 17.04
CA ILE A 106 -5.40 8.62 16.40
C ILE A 106 -4.01 8.09 16.76
N ALA A 107 -3.75 7.77 18.03
CA ALA A 107 -2.48 7.19 18.44
C ALA A 107 -2.20 5.86 17.75
N LEU A 108 -3.18 4.95 17.72
CA LEU A 108 -3.07 3.67 17.03
C LEU A 108 -2.82 3.84 15.53
N GLU A 109 -3.55 4.74 14.88
CA GLU A 109 -3.39 4.95 13.44
C GLU A 109 -2.05 5.61 13.13
N VAL A 110 -1.59 6.61 13.90
CA VAL A 110 -0.28 7.25 13.69
C VAL A 110 0.87 6.25 13.82
N ASN A 111 0.78 5.28 14.74
CA ASN A 111 1.76 4.20 14.87
C ASN A 111 1.88 3.33 13.60
N LEU A 112 0.87 3.36 12.72
CA LEU A 112 0.86 2.66 11.44
C LEU A 112 1.38 3.52 10.27
N LEU A 113 1.75 4.79 10.50
CA LEU A 113 2.16 5.73 9.47
C LEU A 113 3.64 6.07 9.65
N MET A 114 4.50 5.39 8.88
CA MET A 114 5.95 5.55 9.01
C MET A 114 6.39 7.00 8.87
N GLY A 115 7.16 7.45 9.85
CA GLY A 115 7.73 8.79 9.93
C GLY A 115 6.77 9.90 10.36
N MET A 116 5.51 9.59 10.66
CA MET A 116 4.55 10.55 11.21
C MET A 116 4.52 10.48 12.73
N GLU A 117 4.49 11.64 13.37
CA GLU A 117 4.40 11.76 14.83
C GLU A 117 3.33 12.78 15.23
N ILE A 118 2.70 12.56 16.39
CA ILE A 118 1.83 13.57 17.01
C ILE A 118 2.74 14.64 17.63
N ILE A 119 2.73 15.84 17.06
CA ILE A 119 3.60 16.96 17.49
C ILE A 119 2.89 17.98 18.37
N ASP A 120 1.55 17.97 18.37
CA ASP A 120 0.74 18.86 19.17
C ASP A 120 -0.62 18.22 19.46
N GLN A 121 -1.09 18.38 20.69
CA GLN A 121 -2.38 17.90 21.15
C GLN A 121 -3.01 18.97 22.03
N THR A 122 -4.21 19.38 21.67
CA THR A 122 -5.04 20.29 22.47
C THR A 122 -6.32 19.56 22.89
N LYS A 123 -7.21 20.28 23.61
CA LYS A 123 -8.52 19.74 23.99
C LYS A 123 -9.36 19.28 22.78
N ASN A 124 -9.23 19.98 21.64
CA ASN A 124 -10.13 19.86 20.49
C ASN A 124 -9.35 19.63 19.17
N SER A 125 -8.05 19.33 19.24
CA SER A 125 -7.26 19.08 18.03
C SER A 125 -6.03 18.21 18.25
N PHE A 126 -5.63 17.53 17.18
CA PHE A 126 -4.34 16.87 17.03
C PHE A 126 -3.59 17.44 15.83
N THR A 127 -2.29 17.65 15.94
CA THR A 127 -1.42 17.87 14.79
C THR A 127 -0.44 16.71 14.66
N ILE A 128 -0.51 16.02 13.53
CA ILE A 128 0.39 14.95 13.12
C ILE A 128 1.33 15.52 12.06
N LYS A 129 2.63 15.22 12.14
CA LYS A 129 3.62 15.73 11.19
C LYS A 129 4.66 14.67 10.83
N CYS A 130 5.08 14.68 9.57
CA CYS A 130 6.21 13.88 9.11
C CYS A 130 7.52 14.46 9.68
N MET A 131 8.27 13.64 10.41
CA MET A 131 9.49 14.02 11.13
C MET A 131 10.76 13.52 10.44
N VAL A 132 10.61 12.67 9.42
CA VAL A 132 11.72 12.00 8.74
C VAL A 132 11.78 12.47 7.30
N LYS A 133 12.99 12.59 6.75
CA LYS A 133 13.17 12.82 5.32
C LYS A 133 12.94 11.49 4.60
N GLU A 134 12.06 11.53 3.60
CA GLU A 134 11.66 10.36 2.82
C GLU A 134 12.36 10.37 1.46
N GLU A 135 12.75 9.20 0.98
CA GLU A 135 13.44 9.05 -0.29
C GLU A 135 12.85 7.88 -1.08
N ILE A 136 12.72 8.05 -2.40
CA ILE A 136 12.11 7.04 -3.27
C ILE A 136 12.97 5.76 -3.39
N ASP A 137 14.26 5.84 -3.08
CA ASP A 137 15.18 4.70 -3.15
C ASP A 137 14.84 3.58 -2.16
N ASP A 138 14.14 3.90 -1.07
CA ASP A 138 13.67 2.90 -0.10
C ASP A 138 12.49 2.05 -0.61
N PHE A 139 11.84 2.47 -1.71
CA PHE A 139 10.58 1.88 -2.17
C PHE A 139 10.68 0.37 -2.42
N ASP A 140 11.70 -0.06 -3.18
CA ASP A 140 11.86 -1.45 -3.60
C ASP A 140 12.08 -2.39 -2.42
N ASP A 141 12.78 -1.90 -1.39
CA ASP A 141 13.05 -2.63 -0.17
C ASP A 141 11.78 -2.84 0.66
N PHE A 142 10.94 -1.81 0.81
CA PHE A 142 9.67 -1.93 1.52
C PHE A 142 8.63 -2.77 0.77
N LEU A 143 8.60 -2.68 -0.56
CA LEU A 143 7.78 -3.56 -1.38
C LEU A 143 8.21 -5.03 -1.22
N ARG A 144 9.52 -5.30 -1.24
CA ARG A 144 10.06 -6.64 -1.01
C ARG A 144 9.72 -7.19 0.37
N LYS A 145 9.89 -6.38 1.41
CA LYS A 145 9.50 -6.75 2.77
C LYS A 145 8.01 -7.07 2.85
N SER A 146 7.16 -6.32 2.15
CA SER A 146 5.72 -6.56 2.10
C SER A 146 5.38 -7.93 1.51
N LEU A 147 5.98 -8.29 0.35
CA LEU A 147 5.75 -9.59 -0.28
C LEU A 147 6.24 -10.76 0.59
N ILE A 148 7.41 -10.62 1.23
CA ILE A 148 7.95 -11.64 2.16
C ILE A 148 7.00 -11.83 3.34
N LEU A 149 6.53 -10.74 3.94
CA LEU A 149 5.68 -10.81 5.12
C LEU A 149 4.26 -11.34 4.81
N ILE A 150 3.73 -11.08 3.62
CA ILE A 150 2.48 -11.73 3.17
C ILE A 150 2.71 -13.25 3.00
N LYS A 151 3.83 -13.66 2.42
CA LYS A 151 4.20 -15.08 2.30
C LYS A 151 4.29 -15.75 3.68
N GLU A 152 4.92 -15.10 4.65
CA GLU A 152 4.97 -15.57 6.03
C GLU A 152 3.58 -15.67 6.65
N SER A 153 2.71 -14.67 6.42
CA SER A 153 1.33 -14.68 6.90
C SER A 153 0.50 -15.86 6.35
N PHE A 154 0.70 -16.27 5.09
CA PHE A 154 0.07 -17.47 4.56
C PHE A 154 0.62 -18.77 5.16
N ASN A 155 1.93 -18.85 5.36
CA ASN A 155 2.55 -20.00 6.02
C ASN A 155 2.02 -20.15 7.44
N ASP A 156 1.93 -19.03 8.15
CA ASP A 156 1.35 -18.92 9.48
C ASP A 156 -0.09 -19.40 9.45
N LEU A 157 -0.99 -18.80 8.66
CA LEU A 157 -2.37 -19.28 8.54
C LEU A 157 -2.44 -20.82 8.39
N SER A 158 -1.62 -21.41 7.52
CA SER A 158 -1.56 -22.87 7.30
C SER A 158 -1.15 -23.70 8.53
N GLY A 159 -0.33 -23.14 9.41
CA GLY A 159 0.23 -23.74 10.61
C GLY A 159 -0.58 -23.52 11.90
N PHE A 160 -1.60 -22.66 11.88
CA PHE A 160 -2.45 -22.32 13.03
C PHE A 160 -1.80 -21.51 14.19
N PRO A 161 -0.98 -20.49 13.96
CA PRO A 161 -0.57 -19.57 15.00
C PRO A 161 -1.78 -18.76 15.46
N GLY A 162 -1.83 -18.47 16.76
CA GLY A 162 -2.88 -17.65 17.35
C GLY A 162 -2.93 -16.25 16.73
N GLY A 163 -4.10 -15.60 16.81
CA GLY A 163 -4.37 -14.31 16.15
C GLY A 163 -3.40 -13.17 16.43
N ALA A 164 -2.66 -13.21 17.54
CA ALA A 164 -1.73 -12.14 17.92
C ALA A 164 -0.56 -11.97 16.92
N LEU A 165 -0.02 -13.06 16.37
CA LEU A 165 1.09 -12.99 15.41
C LEU A 165 0.62 -12.39 14.08
N LEU A 166 -0.54 -12.84 13.58
CA LEU A 166 -1.12 -12.34 12.33
C LEU A 166 -1.56 -10.88 12.44
N SER A 167 -2.05 -10.44 13.60
CA SER A 167 -2.31 -9.03 13.86
C SER A 167 -1.03 -8.18 13.77
N THR A 168 0.08 -8.69 14.28
CA THR A 168 1.39 -7.99 14.20
C THR A 168 1.88 -7.89 12.75
N HIS A 169 1.65 -8.94 11.95
CA HIS A 169 1.95 -8.91 10.52
C HIS A 169 1.09 -7.90 9.78
N HIS A 170 -0.21 -7.83 10.07
CA HIS A 170 -1.13 -6.86 9.48
C HIS A 170 -0.68 -5.41 9.73
N ASP A 171 -0.28 -5.07 10.96
CA ASP A 171 0.21 -3.74 11.30
C ASP A 171 1.52 -3.39 10.57
N ALA A 172 2.44 -4.35 10.46
CA ALA A 172 3.68 -4.17 9.69
C ALA A 172 3.42 -4.01 8.18
N LEU A 173 2.53 -4.81 7.61
CA LEU A 173 2.13 -4.70 6.20
C LEU A 173 1.42 -3.38 5.92
N THR A 174 0.51 -2.96 6.79
CA THR A 174 -0.17 -1.66 6.68
C THR A 174 0.84 -0.52 6.66
N ARG A 175 1.87 -0.57 7.52
CA ARG A 175 2.98 0.40 7.54
C ARG A 175 3.74 0.42 6.22
N PHE A 176 4.22 -0.73 5.77
CA PHE A 176 5.05 -0.82 4.56
C PHE A 176 4.28 -0.40 3.31
N ILE A 177 3.07 -0.92 3.12
CA ILE A 177 2.25 -0.62 1.94
C ILE A 177 1.85 0.87 1.93
N SER A 178 1.43 1.42 3.07
CA SER A 178 1.08 2.85 3.15
C SER A 178 2.28 3.75 2.88
N TYR A 179 3.47 3.38 3.35
CA TYR A 179 4.70 4.11 3.06
C TYR A 179 5.07 4.02 1.57
N CYS A 180 5.00 2.84 0.95
CA CYS A 180 5.23 2.67 -0.47
C CYS A 180 4.27 3.54 -1.32
N ILE A 181 2.97 3.52 -1.03
CA ILE A 181 1.97 4.34 -1.73
C ILE A 181 2.29 5.83 -1.55
N ARG A 182 2.69 6.24 -0.34
CA ARG A 182 3.11 7.61 -0.05
C ARG A 182 4.32 8.03 -0.88
N LEU A 183 5.35 7.20 -0.96
CA LEU A 183 6.54 7.46 -1.78
C LEU A 183 6.17 7.66 -3.25
N LEU A 184 5.36 6.76 -3.81
CA LEU A 184 4.89 6.87 -5.20
C LEU A 184 4.08 8.17 -5.42
N ASN A 185 3.18 8.52 -4.51
CA ASN A 185 2.37 9.72 -4.64
C ASN A 185 3.16 11.01 -4.46
N LYS A 186 4.29 10.97 -3.71
CA LYS A 186 5.16 12.13 -3.51
C LYS A 186 6.15 12.34 -4.65
N PHE A 187 6.81 11.28 -5.07
CA PHE A 187 8.00 11.34 -5.92
C PHE A 187 7.78 10.72 -7.30
N GLY A 188 6.72 9.92 -7.48
CA GLY A 188 6.64 8.98 -8.59
C GLY A 188 7.63 7.83 -8.42
N TYR A 189 7.70 6.96 -9.41
CA TYR A 189 8.76 5.95 -9.51
C TYR A 189 9.85 6.38 -10.51
N LYS A 190 11.04 5.77 -10.42
CA LYS A 190 12.19 6.05 -11.32
C LYS A 190 11.81 5.95 -12.79
N ASP A 191 10.92 5.01 -13.09
CA ASP A 191 10.17 4.98 -14.33
C ASP A 191 8.73 5.44 -14.08
N TYR A 192 8.40 6.64 -14.56
CA TYR A 192 7.10 7.24 -14.30
C TYR A 192 5.95 6.38 -14.81
N GLN A 193 6.13 5.65 -15.93
CA GLN A 193 5.10 4.80 -16.51
C GLN A 193 4.77 3.62 -15.61
N LYS A 194 5.77 3.14 -14.85
CA LYS A 194 5.61 2.05 -13.88
C LYS A 194 4.88 2.47 -12.62
N THR A 195 4.81 3.76 -12.31
CA THR A 195 4.15 4.30 -11.09
C THR A 195 2.72 3.80 -10.94
N ILE A 196 1.92 3.83 -12.01
CA ILE A 196 0.50 3.44 -11.94
C ILE A 196 0.34 1.93 -11.71
N PHE A 197 1.20 1.12 -12.32
CA PHE A 197 1.19 -0.32 -12.15
C PHE A 197 1.67 -0.71 -10.74
N LEU A 198 2.72 -0.06 -10.23
CA LEU A 198 3.18 -0.25 -8.85
C LEU A 198 2.12 0.16 -7.82
N HIS A 199 1.42 1.28 -8.06
CA HIS A 199 0.29 1.69 -7.22
C HIS A 199 -0.82 0.62 -7.24
N SER A 200 -1.17 0.11 -8.42
CA SER A 200 -2.18 -0.95 -8.56
C SER A 200 -1.76 -2.25 -7.87
N MET A 201 -0.47 -2.58 -7.91
CA MET A 201 0.07 -3.74 -7.19
C MET A 201 -0.04 -3.56 -5.68
N LEU A 202 0.30 -2.39 -5.13
CA LEU A 202 0.21 -2.12 -3.69
C LEU A 202 -1.23 -2.20 -3.16
N GLU A 203 -2.20 -1.67 -3.90
CA GLU A 203 -3.63 -1.78 -3.55
C GLU A 203 -4.09 -3.25 -3.54
N ALA A 204 -3.59 -4.07 -4.48
CA ALA A 204 -3.85 -5.50 -4.47
C ALA A 204 -3.24 -6.19 -3.25
N LEU A 205 -1.99 -5.84 -2.88
CA LEU A 205 -1.35 -6.39 -1.68
C LEU A 205 -2.05 -5.97 -0.38
N GLU A 206 -2.57 -4.75 -0.29
CA GLU A 206 -3.38 -4.31 0.85
C GLU A 206 -4.67 -5.13 0.95
N THR A 207 -5.36 -5.30 -0.18
CA THR A 207 -6.59 -6.11 -0.23
C THR A 207 -6.32 -7.54 0.25
N ILE A 208 -5.21 -8.16 -0.20
CA ILE A 208 -4.81 -9.50 0.26
C ILE A 208 -4.55 -9.50 1.77
N THR A 209 -3.84 -8.49 2.27
CA THR A 209 -3.49 -8.34 3.68
C THR A 209 -4.74 -8.22 4.57
N ASP A 210 -5.72 -7.42 4.17
CA ASP A 210 -6.98 -7.27 4.90
C ASP A 210 -7.81 -8.55 4.91
N ILE A 211 -7.80 -9.32 3.81
CA ILE A 211 -8.50 -10.61 3.75
C ILE A 211 -7.80 -11.66 4.64
N ILE A 212 -6.46 -11.68 4.67
CA ILE A 212 -5.69 -12.56 5.59
C ILE A 212 -6.08 -12.30 7.05
N ASP A 213 -6.15 -11.03 7.43
CA ASP A 213 -6.56 -10.61 8.78
C ASP A 213 -8.02 -10.97 9.08
N GLU A 214 -8.91 -10.88 8.09
CA GLU A 214 -10.30 -11.35 8.23
C GLU A 214 -10.40 -12.88 8.39
N ILE A 215 -9.60 -13.65 7.64
CA ILE A 215 -9.49 -15.11 7.83
C ILE A 215 -8.98 -15.40 9.25
N ALA A 216 -7.92 -14.72 9.69
CA ALA A 216 -7.35 -14.90 11.02
C ALA A 216 -8.39 -14.64 12.11
N ARG A 217 -9.16 -13.54 12.01
CA ARG A 217 -10.27 -13.25 12.93
C ARG A 217 -11.33 -14.33 12.92
N HIS A 218 -11.78 -14.75 11.74
CA HIS A 218 -12.81 -15.79 11.60
C HIS A 218 -12.37 -17.12 12.21
N VAL A 219 -11.11 -17.50 12.00
CA VAL A 219 -10.53 -18.70 12.61
C VAL A 219 -10.53 -18.59 14.13
N ASN A 220 -10.04 -17.48 14.70
CA ASN A 220 -9.95 -17.31 16.16
C ASN A 220 -11.32 -17.24 16.86
N THR A 221 -12.35 -16.71 16.18
CA THR A 221 -13.68 -16.51 16.79
C THR A 221 -14.60 -17.70 16.61
N ASN A 222 -14.62 -18.29 15.40
CA ASN A 222 -15.65 -19.25 15.02
C ASN A 222 -15.10 -20.67 14.83
N THR A 223 -13.79 -20.85 14.68
CA THR A 223 -13.21 -22.13 14.28
C THR A 223 -12.30 -22.70 15.37
N ARG A 224 -12.79 -23.70 16.12
CA ARG A 224 -11.98 -24.41 17.11
C ARG A 224 -10.77 -25.13 16.50
N SER A 225 -10.92 -25.65 15.29
CA SER A 225 -9.84 -26.28 14.51
C SER A 225 -10.23 -26.40 13.04
N LEU A 226 -9.28 -26.20 12.13
CA LEU A 226 -9.46 -26.44 10.69
C LEU A 226 -9.35 -27.93 10.39
N SER A 227 -10.17 -28.41 9.47
CA SER A 227 -10.11 -29.75 8.92
C SER A 227 -8.78 -29.99 8.20
N LYS A 228 -8.36 -31.27 8.09
CA LYS A 228 -7.15 -31.63 7.32
C LYS A 228 -7.23 -31.18 5.86
N PRO A 229 -8.37 -31.34 5.14
CA PRO A 229 -8.51 -30.83 3.77
C PRO A 229 -8.27 -29.33 3.65
N LEU A 230 -8.88 -28.51 4.52
CA LEU A 230 -8.70 -27.06 4.46
C LEU A 230 -7.27 -26.64 4.81
N ARG A 231 -6.62 -27.28 5.79
CA ARG A 231 -5.20 -27.04 6.06
C ARG A 231 -4.32 -27.33 4.84
N GLN A 232 -4.63 -28.39 4.10
CA GLN A 232 -3.89 -28.70 2.87
C GLN A 232 -4.13 -27.63 1.79
N VAL A 233 -5.38 -27.18 1.62
CA VAL A 233 -5.70 -26.06 0.72
C VAL A 233 -4.89 -24.81 1.09
N MET A 234 -4.80 -24.47 2.37
CA MET A 234 -4.04 -23.29 2.83
C MET A 234 -2.53 -23.44 2.60
N LYS A 235 -1.97 -24.65 2.77
CA LYS A 235 -0.57 -24.92 2.41
C LYS A 235 -0.33 -24.77 0.91
N ASP A 236 -1.22 -25.31 0.09
CA ASP A 236 -1.15 -25.17 -1.37
C ASP A 236 -1.28 -23.69 -1.78
N PHE A 237 -2.09 -22.91 -1.04
CA PHE A 237 -2.20 -21.46 -1.22
C PHE A 237 -0.89 -20.73 -0.89
N ALA A 238 -0.23 -21.07 0.22
CA ALA A 238 1.05 -20.49 0.58
C ALA A 238 2.14 -20.77 -0.48
N VAL A 239 2.14 -22.00 -1.04
CA VAL A 239 3.00 -22.37 -2.17
C VAL A 239 2.67 -21.52 -3.41
N TYR A 240 1.39 -21.39 -3.75
CA TYR A 240 0.93 -20.56 -4.87
C TYR A 240 1.38 -19.10 -4.71
N PHE A 241 1.21 -18.51 -3.53
CA PHE A 241 1.66 -17.16 -3.24
C PHE A 241 3.18 -17.03 -3.33
N SER A 242 3.94 -18.04 -2.86
CA SER A 242 5.40 -18.03 -3.04
C SER A 242 5.78 -18.01 -4.53
N SER A 243 5.14 -18.81 -5.37
CA SER A 243 5.36 -18.78 -6.82
C SER A 243 5.00 -17.42 -7.44
N PHE A 244 3.94 -16.78 -6.95
CA PHE A 244 3.57 -15.43 -7.38
C PHE A 244 4.63 -14.39 -6.99
N SER A 245 5.13 -14.43 -5.75
CA SER A 245 6.21 -13.55 -5.30
C SER A 245 7.49 -13.76 -6.10
N ASP A 246 7.83 -15.00 -6.44
CA ASP A 246 9.00 -15.31 -7.26
C ASP A 246 8.81 -14.79 -8.69
N PHE A 247 7.64 -14.99 -9.29
CA PHE A 247 7.28 -14.45 -10.60
C PHE A 247 7.34 -12.91 -10.64
N TYR A 248 6.91 -12.25 -9.56
CA TYR A 248 6.99 -10.79 -9.46
C TYR A 248 8.42 -10.29 -9.65
N TYR A 249 9.41 -10.92 -9.01
CA TYR A 249 10.81 -10.51 -9.16
C TYR A 249 11.52 -11.11 -10.37
N LYS A 250 11.06 -12.28 -10.84
CA LYS A 250 11.65 -13.02 -11.96
C LYS A 250 10.60 -13.22 -13.03
N PHE A 251 10.24 -12.12 -13.68
CA PHE A 251 9.19 -12.16 -14.70
C PHE A 251 9.57 -13.07 -15.87
N SER A 252 8.60 -13.87 -16.30
CA SER A 252 8.62 -14.53 -17.60
C SER A 252 7.19 -14.88 -18.02
N LEU A 253 6.89 -14.82 -19.32
CA LEU A 253 5.60 -15.26 -19.85
C LEU A 253 5.31 -16.73 -19.52
N LYS A 254 6.36 -17.58 -19.52
CA LYS A 254 6.27 -18.97 -19.06
C LYS A 254 5.82 -19.04 -17.59
N GLY A 255 6.38 -18.21 -16.72
CA GLY A 255 5.98 -18.10 -15.33
C GLY A 255 4.53 -17.65 -15.16
N ALA A 256 4.06 -16.71 -15.99
CA ALA A 256 2.65 -16.28 -15.98
C ALA A 256 1.69 -17.44 -16.34
N VAL A 257 2.04 -18.24 -17.37
CA VAL A 257 1.27 -19.44 -17.73
C VAL A 257 1.28 -20.47 -16.60
N GLN A 258 2.43 -20.71 -15.97
CA GLN A 258 2.55 -21.63 -14.83
C GLN A 258 1.67 -21.20 -13.65
N LEU A 259 1.65 -19.92 -13.31
CA LEU A 259 0.76 -19.38 -12.28
C LEU A 259 -0.70 -19.55 -12.63
N GLN A 260 -1.08 -19.32 -13.89
CA GLN A 260 -2.47 -19.49 -14.30
C GLN A 260 -2.93 -20.95 -14.18
N THR A 261 -2.08 -21.91 -14.54
CA THR A 261 -2.36 -23.34 -14.36
C THR A 261 -2.49 -23.70 -12.88
N ALA A 262 -1.52 -23.29 -12.05
CA ALA A 262 -1.53 -23.54 -10.61
C ALA A 262 -2.77 -22.94 -9.93
N ARG A 263 -3.23 -21.76 -10.38
CA ARG A 263 -4.46 -21.12 -9.90
C ARG A 263 -5.70 -21.97 -10.19
N VAL A 264 -5.81 -22.53 -11.40
CA VAL A 264 -6.94 -23.39 -11.79
C VAL A 264 -6.97 -24.66 -10.95
N ASP A 265 -5.81 -25.27 -10.71
CA ASP A 265 -5.72 -26.48 -9.89
C ASP A 265 -6.06 -26.19 -8.42
N LEU A 266 -5.56 -25.09 -7.87
CA LEU A 266 -5.90 -24.65 -6.52
C LEU A 266 -7.40 -24.35 -6.40
N TYR A 267 -8.00 -23.69 -7.38
CA TYR A 267 -9.44 -23.42 -7.41
C TYR A 267 -10.28 -24.70 -7.34
N LYS A 268 -9.91 -25.73 -8.12
CA LYS A 268 -10.58 -27.04 -8.08
C LYS A 268 -10.46 -27.67 -6.70
N LYS A 269 -9.25 -27.68 -6.11
CA LYS A 269 -9.00 -28.24 -4.78
C LYS A 269 -9.85 -27.58 -3.71
N MET A 270 -10.00 -26.25 -3.76
CA MET A 270 -10.86 -25.49 -2.82
C MET A 270 -12.32 -25.95 -2.88
N HIS A 271 -12.87 -26.15 -4.09
CA HIS A 271 -14.27 -26.52 -4.28
C HIS A 271 -14.55 -28.00 -3.99
N THR A 272 -13.54 -28.86 -4.08
CA THR A 272 -13.66 -30.28 -3.74
C THR A 272 -13.30 -30.60 -2.30
N ALA A 273 -12.77 -29.64 -1.55
CA ALA A 273 -12.39 -29.85 -0.15
C ALA A 273 -13.64 -30.05 0.70
N ALA A 274 -13.67 -31.15 1.45
CA ALA A 274 -14.70 -31.35 2.48
C ALA A 274 -14.51 -30.28 3.57
N ALA A 275 -15.50 -29.39 3.69
CA ALA A 275 -15.46 -28.22 4.57
C ALA A 275 -16.81 -28.04 5.27
N SER A 276 -16.77 -27.71 6.56
CA SER A 276 -17.93 -27.23 7.33
C SER A 276 -18.41 -25.87 6.83
N GLU A 277 -19.60 -25.42 7.25
CA GLU A 277 -20.13 -24.09 6.87
C GLU A 277 -19.17 -22.95 7.26
N GLU A 278 -18.56 -23.02 8.44
CA GLU A 278 -17.57 -22.03 8.88
C GLU A 278 -16.31 -22.02 8.01
N GLU A 279 -15.90 -23.19 7.53
CA GLU A 279 -14.74 -23.34 6.66
C GLU A 279 -15.03 -22.93 5.21
N LYS A 280 -16.27 -23.07 4.74
CA LYS A 280 -16.68 -22.55 3.42
C LYS A 280 -16.48 -21.04 3.33
N LYS A 281 -16.71 -20.32 4.42
CA LYS A 281 -16.45 -18.87 4.48
C LYS A 281 -14.95 -18.55 4.29
N ILE A 282 -14.06 -19.37 4.87
CA ILE A 282 -12.60 -19.25 4.64
C ILE A 282 -12.27 -19.51 3.17
N ILE A 283 -12.87 -20.53 2.56
CA ILE A 283 -12.69 -20.83 1.14
C ILE A 283 -13.12 -19.62 0.28
N SER A 284 -14.26 -18.98 0.57
CA SER A 284 -14.70 -17.77 -0.14
C SER A 284 -13.70 -16.61 -0.01
N TYR A 285 -13.08 -16.42 1.16
CA TYR A 285 -12.02 -15.42 1.31
C TYR A 285 -10.79 -15.74 0.45
N LEU A 286 -10.36 -17.01 0.43
CA LEU A 286 -9.24 -17.45 -0.42
C LEU A 286 -9.54 -17.28 -1.91
N GLU A 287 -10.78 -17.49 -2.35
CA GLU A 287 -11.21 -17.23 -3.73
C GLU A 287 -11.07 -15.76 -4.12
N ILE A 288 -11.43 -14.83 -3.23
CA ILE A 288 -11.26 -13.40 -3.47
C ILE A 288 -9.76 -13.08 -3.65
N ILE A 289 -8.90 -13.62 -2.78
CA ILE A 289 -7.44 -13.45 -2.92
C ILE A 289 -6.94 -14.00 -4.27
N LEU A 290 -7.42 -15.16 -4.72
CA LEU A 290 -7.04 -15.70 -6.04
C LEU A 290 -7.44 -14.78 -7.20
N VAL A 291 -8.60 -14.14 -7.11
CA VAL A 291 -9.06 -13.17 -8.12
C VAL A 291 -8.18 -11.93 -8.13
N VAL A 292 -7.86 -11.40 -6.95
CA VAL A 292 -6.96 -10.25 -6.79
C VAL A 292 -5.58 -10.58 -7.37
N MET A 293 -4.98 -11.71 -6.99
CA MET A 293 -3.68 -12.14 -7.51
C MET A 293 -3.67 -12.35 -9.02
N ARG A 294 -4.74 -12.92 -9.59
CA ARG A 294 -4.88 -13.07 -11.05
C ARG A 294 -4.81 -11.71 -11.75
N ASN A 295 -5.50 -10.70 -11.21
CA ASN A 295 -5.48 -9.36 -11.78
C ASN A 295 -4.08 -8.74 -11.64
N SER A 296 -3.39 -8.99 -10.52
CA SER A 296 -2.00 -8.56 -10.30
C SER A 296 -0.99 -9.18 -11.27
N ILE A 297 -1.24 -10.38 -11.81
CA ILE A 297 -0.40 -10.93 -12.91
C ILE A 297 -0.46 -10.02 -14.13
N GLY A 298 -1.63 -9.52 -14.50
CA GLY A 298 -1.79 -8.57 -15.61
C GLY A 298 -1.05 -7.25 -15.36
N VAL A 299 -1.14 -6.72 -14.13
CA VAL A 299 -0.36 -5.55 -13.70
C VAL A 299 1.14 -5.80 -13.84
N ARG A 300 1.60 -7.00 -13.48
CA ARG A 300 3.02 -7.37 -13.56
C ARG A 300 3.54 -7.48 -14.99
N ILE A 301 2.72 -7.97 -15.92
CA ILE A 301 3.02 -7.96 -17.36
C ILE A 301 3.18 -6.50 -17.84
N GLY A 302 2.27 -5.61 -17.45
CA GLY A 302 2.35 -4.18 -17.77
C GLY A 302 3.61 -3.49 -17.24
N LEU A 303 4.21 -3.97 -16.14
CA LEU A 303 5.48 -3.46 -15.61
C LEU A 303 6.70 -3.81 -16.48
N GLU A 304 6.63 -4.81 -17.34
CA GLU A 304 7.70 -5.15 -18.29
C GLU A 304 7.51 -4.52 -19.67
N ASP A 305 6.25 -4.46 -20.13
CA ASP A 305 5.93 -3.98 -21.47
C ASP A 305 5.80 -2.44 -21.56
N GLY A 306 5.75 -1.74 -20.42
CA GLY A 306 5.74 -0.28 -20.29
C GLY A 306 7.06 0.26 -19.74
#